data_AF-A0A1J5JIL0-F1
#
_entry.id   AF-A0A1J5JIL0-F1
#
_cell.length_a   1.000
_cell.length_b   1.000
_cell.length_c   1.000
_cell.angle_alpha   90.00
_cell.angle_beta   90.00
_cell.angle_gamma   90.00
#
_symmetry.space_group_name_H-M   'P 1'
#
loop_
_entity.id
_entity.type
_entity.pdbx_description
1 polymer ?
#
loop_
_entity_poly.entity_id
_entity_poly.type
_entity_poly.pdbx_seq_one_letter_code
_entity_poly.pdbx_strand_id
1 'polypeptide(L)'
;MSMKKRVLIASIIFSVVFILSIFSREIGMCPPYSYSTCSDFSESLAMLFFPILPLFFFSLVTYFMREEIFQSWWRFARVWVPLSMIAILLAPAYASDWMFPIDKGRIAFFTAVVFVIISLILIVREKLRLRK
;
A
#
# COMPACT_ATOMS: atom_id res chain seq x y z
N MET A 1 20.41 -10.48 -9.24
CA MET A 1 18.96 -10.25 -9.51
C MET A 1 18.74 -8.73 -9.58
N SER A 2 18.21 -8.20 -10.69
CA SER A 2 17.95 -6.75 -10.83
C SER A 2 17.01 -6.26 -9.72
N MET A 3 17.27 -5.08 -9.13
CA MET A 3 16.44 -4.50 -8.07
C MET A 3 14.95 -4.48 -8.45
N LYS A 4 14.64 -4.20 -9.72
CA LYS A 4 13.28 -4.24 -10.28
C LYS A 4 12.56 -5.56 -10.02
N LYS A 5 13.26 -6.70 -10.21
CA LYS A 5 12.69 -8.04 -10.00
C LYS A 5 12.38 -8.28 -8.52
N ARG A 6 13.24 -7.81 -7.60
CA ARG A 6 13.01 -7.95 -6.15
C ARG A 6 11.80 -7.14 -5.69
N VAL A 7 11.68 -5.90 -6.17
CA VAL A 7 10.52 -5.04 -5.85
C VAL A 7 9.23 -5.63 -6.37
N LEU A 8 9.24 -6.12 -7.62
CA LEU A 8 8.06 -6.73 -8.22
C LEU A 8 7.64 -8.00 -7.46
N ILE A 9 8.57 -8.90 -7.15
CA ILE A 9 8.28 -10.11 -6.34
C ILE A 9 7.74 -9.74 -4.95
N ALA A 10 8.37 -8.77 -4.27
CA ALA A 10 7.89 -8.32 -2.97
C ALA A 10 6.45 -7.77 -3.08
N SER A 11 6.18 -6.90 -4.06
CA SER A 11 4.84 -6.33 -4.26
C SER A 11 3.79 -7.40 -4.60
N ILE A 12 4.14 -8.47 -5.32
CA ILE A 12 3.26 -9.61 -5.58
C ILE A 12 2.96 -10.34 -4.27
N ILE A 13 3.99 -10.70 -3.50
CA ILE A 13 3.82 -11.43 -2.23
C ILE A 13 2.90 -10.64 -1.29
N PHE A 14 3.16 -9.35 -1.10
CA PHE A 14 2.33 -8.52 -0.24
C PHE A 14 0.91 -8.33 -0.77
N SER A 15 0.72 -8.23 -2.09
CA SER A 15 -0.63 -8.17 -2.68
C SER A 15 -1.41 -9.47 -2.46
N VAL A 16 -0.74 -10.62 -2.56
CA VAL A 16 -1.35 -11.93 -2.24
C VAL A 16 -1.73 -12.00 -0.76
N VAL A 17 -0.85 -11.58 0.14
CA VAL A 17 -1.14 -11.52 1.59
C VAL A 17 -2.34 -10.61 1.87
N PHE A 18 -2.42 -9.45 1.20
CA PHE A 18 -3.56 -8.54 1.31
C PHE A 18 -4.87 -9.20 0.86
N ILE A 19 -4.88 -9.88 -0.29
CA ILE A 19 -6.05 -10.62 -0.79
C ILE A 19 -6.46 -11.70 0.21
N LEU A 20 -5.52 -12.51 0.69
CA LEU A 20 -5.80 -13.54 1.71
C LEU A 20 -6.37 -12.94 2.99
N SER A 21 -5.92 -11.74 3.39
CA SER A 21 -6.42 -11.04 4.58
C SER A 21 -7.84 -10.49 4.39
N ILE A 22 -8.23 -10.11 3.17
CA ILE A 22 -9.61 -9.68 2.87
C ILE A 22 -10.55 -10.89 2.80
N PHE A 23 -10.11 -11.97 2.16
CA PHE A 23 -10.93 -13.16 1.96
C PHE A 23 -10.90 -14.13 3.14
N SER A 24 -10.18 -13.82 4.22
CA SER A 24 -10.06 -14.66 5.42
C SER A 24 -11.41 -15.07 6.03
N ARG A 25 -12.41 -14.17 5.93
CA ARG A 25 -13.79 -14.42 6.37
C ARG A 25 -14.49 -15.48 5.51
N GLU A 26 -14.35 -15.41 4.18
CA GLU A 26 -15.01 -16.30 3.22
C GLU A 26 -14.37 -17.70 3.17
N ILE A 27 -13.05 -17.78 3.37
CA ILE A 27 -12.30 -19.05 3.34
C ILE A 27 -12.40 -19.82 4.67
N GLY A 28 -13.12 -19.31 5.67
CA GLY A 28 -13.30 -19.98 6.96
C GLY A 28 -12.02 -20.08 7.79
N MET A 29 -11.05 -19.19 7.57
CA MET A 29 -9.77 -19.20 8.30
C MET A 29 -9.93 -18.82 9.78
N CYS A 30 -11.03 -18.15 10.14
CA CYS A 30 -11.34 -17.81 11.52
C CYS A 30 -12.27 -18.86 12.14
N PRO A 31 -11.81 -19.62 13.16
CA PRO A 31 -12.67 -20.58 13.83
C PRO A 31 -13.72 -19.87 14.69
N PRO A 32 -14.89 -20.52 14.93
CA PRO A 32 -16.04 -19.88 15.55
C PRO A 32 -15.79 -19.43 17.00
N TYR A 33 -14.83 -20.02 17.70
CA TYR A 33 -14.52 -19.69 19.11
C TYR A 33 -13.65 -18.43 19.28
N SER A 34 -13.00 -17.94 18.22
CA SER A 34 -12.13 -16.75 18.26
C SER A 34 -12.41 -15.78 17.10
N TYR A 35 -13.65 -15.82 16.59
CA TYR A 35 -14.07 -15.10 15.39
C TYR A 35 -13.79 -13.59 15.47
N SER A 36 -14.11 -12.94 16.59
CA SER A 36 -13.91 -11.49 16.78
C SER A 36 -12.44 -11.09 16.69
N THR A 37 -11.57 -11.73 17.47
CA THR A 37 -10.14 -11.42 17.49
C THR A 37 -9.45 -11.71 16.16
N CYS A 38 -9.82 -12.81 15.52
CA CYS A 38 -9.28 -13.19 14.21
C CYS A 38 -9.71 -12.18 13.12
N SER A 39 -10.98 -11.77 13.13
CA SER A 39 -11.52 -10.77 12.22
C SER A 39 -10.83 -9.42 12.38
N ASP A 40 -10.68 -8.93 13.62
CA ASP A 40 -10.06 -7.62 13.91
C ASP A 40 -8.59 -7.57 13.49
N PHE A 41 -7.87 -8.69 13.69
CA PHE A 41 -6.48 -8.83 13.25
C PHE A 41 -6.37 -8.82 11.72
N SER A 42 -7.24 -9.59 11.05
CA SER A 42 -7.26 -9.66 9.59
C SER A 42 -7.60 -8.32 8.94
N GLU A 43 -8.55 -7.59 9.52
CA GLU A 43 -8.96 -6.27 9.07
C GLU A 43 -7.84 -5.24 9.28
N SER A 44 -7.15 -5.29 10.43
CA SER A 44 -5.98 -4.45 10.70
C SER A 44 -4.84 -4.70 9.71
N LEU A 45 -4.55 -5.97 9.38
CA LEU A 45 -3.56 -6.32 8.37
C LEU A 45 -3.98 -5.84 6.98
N ALA A 46 -5.25 -6.00 6.61
CA ALA A 46 -5.76 -5.51 5.34
C ALA A 46 -5.57 -3.99 5.21
N MET A 47 -5.91 -3.22 6.24
CA MET A 47 -5.70 -1.76 6.23
C MET A 47 -4.22 -1.37 6.14
N LEU A 48 -3.34 -2.08 6.84
CA LEU A 48 -1.90 -1.82 6.84
C LEU A 48 -1.26 -2.12 5.47
N PHE A 49 -1.75 -3.14 4.77
CA PHE A 49 -1.30 -3.50 3.43
C PHE A 49 -2.04 -2.80 2.29
N PHE A 50 -3.07 -1.99 2.59
CA PHE A 50 -3.81 -1.23 1.59
C PHE A 50 -2.92 -0.34 0.67
N PRO A 51 -1.89 0.37 1.18
CA PRO A 51 -0.99 1.17 0.33
C PRO A 51 -0.15 0.35 -0.64
N ILE A 52 -0.13 -0.98 -0.52
CA ILE A 52 0.67 -1.85 -1.38
C ILE A 52 0.00 -2.08 -2.74
N LEU A 53 -1.33 -2.03 -2.83
CA LEU A 53 -2.04 -2.14 -4.11
C LEU A 53 -1.57 -1.10 -5.15
N PRO A 54 -1.57 0.21 -4.84
CA PRO A 54 -1.06 1.19 -5.79
C PRO A 54 0.45 1.02 -6.02
N LEU A 55 1.21 0.56 -5.02
CA LEU A 55 2.64 0.28 -5.19
C LEU A 55 2.89 -0.85 -6.19
N PHE A 56 2.10 -1.93 -6.14
CA PHE A 56 2.14 -3.02 -7.11
C PHE A 56 1.84 -2.52 -8.52
N PHE A 57 0.77 -1.73 -8.68
CA PHE A 57 0.39 -1.17 -9.98
C PHE A 57 1.50 -0.27 -10.56
N PHE A 58 2.04 0.67 -9.77
CA PHE A 58 3.13 1.53 -10.21
C PHE A 58 4.45 0.78 -10.41
N SER A 59 4.73 -0.25 -9.62
CA SER A 59 5.90 -1.11 -9.82
C SER A 59 5.81 -1.85 -11.16
N LEU A 60 4.62 -2.29 -11.56
CA LEU A 60 4.40 -2.97 -12.84
C LEU A 60 4.54 -1.99 -14.01
N VAL A 61 3.98 -0.79 -13.90
CA VAL A 61 4.11 0.27 -14.92
C VAL A 61 5.58 0.71 -15.07
N THR A 62 6.27 0.98 -13.96
CA THR A 62 7.68 1.44 -13.99
C THR A 62 8.65 0.33 -14.37
N TYR A 63 8.26 -0.95 -14.29
CA TYR A 63 9.06 -2.07 -14.78
C TYR A 63 9.34 -1.98 -16.29
N PHE A 64 8.33 -1.55 -17.07
CA PHE A 64 8.46 -1.32 -18.52
C PHE A 64 9.16 -0.01 -18.88
N MET A 65 9.51 0.83 -17.89
CA MET A 65 10.17 2.12 -18.09
C MET A 65 11.69 2.04 -17.92
N ARG A 66 12.39 3.08 -18.42
CA ARG A 66 13.84 3.23 -18.26
C ARG A 66 14.25 3.18 -16.79
N GLU A 67 15.43 2.62 -16.52
CA GLU A 67 15.98 2.41 -15.17
C GLU A 67 16.00 3.71 -14.34
N GLU A 68 16.26 4.86 -14.98
CA GLU A 68 16.32 6.17 -14.35
C GLU A 68 14.98 6.59 -13.72
N ILE A 69 13.87 6.38 -14.44
CA ILE A 69 12.52 6.68 -13.95
C ILE A 69 12.19 5.78 -12.75
N PHE A 70 12.51 4.49 -12.85
CA PHE A 70 12.30 3.53 -11.77
C PHE A 70 13.11 3.91 -10.53
N GLN A 71 14.37 4.33 -10.69
CA GLN A 71 15.23 4.68 -9.55
C GLN A 71 14.74 5.93 -8.82
N SER A 72 14.29 6.95 -9.55
CA SER A 72 13.69 8.17 -8.98
C SER A 72 12.39 7.86 -8.23
N TRP A 73 11.50 7.08 -8.83
CA TRP A 73 10.25 6.64 -8.19
C TRP A 73 10.51 5.76 -6.96
N TRP A 74 11.46 4.82 -7.04
CA TRP A 74 11.80 3.89 -5.95
C TRP A 74 12.37 4.61 -4.72
N ARG A 75 13.13 5.69 -4.89
CA ARG A 75 13.61 6.52 -3.76
C ARG A 75 12.45 7.11 -2.98
N PHE A 76 11.43 7.60 -3.68
CA PHE A 76 10.21 8.10 -3.06
C PHE A 76 9.43 6.98 -2.37
N ALA A 77 9.15 5.89 -3.08
CA ALA A 77 8.37 4.77 -2.54
C ALA A 77 9.00 4.17 -1.28
N ARG A 78 10.33 4.03 -1.25
CA ARG A 78 11.06 3.50 -0.08
C ARG A 78 10.85 4.32 1.19
N VAL A 79 10.68 5.63 1.08
CA VAL A 79 10.44 6.52 2.23
C VAL A 79 8.95 6.61 2.53
N TRP A 80 8.11 6.67 1.49
CA TRP A 80 6.66 6.84 1.65
C TRP A 80 5.98 5.62 2.28
N VAL A 81 6.38 4.40 1.92
CA VAL A 81 5.79 3.16 2.46
C VAL A 81 5.92 3.03 3.98
N PRO A 82 7.12 3.15 4.59
CA PRO A 82 7.23 3.09 6.04
C PRO A 82 6.52 4.28 6.70
N LEU A 83 6.54 5.46 6.07
CA LEU A 83 5.82 6.64 6.56
C LEU A 83 4.30 6.40 6.61
N SER A 84 3.72 5.80 5.55
CA SER A 84 2.30 5.48 5.50
C SER A 84 1.93 4.37 6.48
N MET A 85 2.77 3.35 6.65
CA MET A 85 2.57 2.31 7.67
C MET A 85 2.55 2.91 9.09
N ILE A 86 3.50 3.79 9.42
CA ILE A 86 3.53 4.46 10.72
C ILE A 86 2.27 5.32 10.91
N ALA A 87 1.86 6.08 9.90
CA ALA A 87 0.65 6.89 9.96
C ALA A 87 -0.61 6.05 10.21
N ILE A 88 -0.73 4.88 9.58
CA ILE A 88 -1.85 3.95 9.79
C ILE A 88 -1.81 3.32 11.19
N LEU A 89 -0.61 3.01 11.71
CA LEU A 89 -0.45 2.44 13.05
C LEU A 89 -0.79 3.43 14.17
N LEU A 90 -0.50 4.71 13.97
CA LEU A 90 -0.84 5.77 14.92
C LEU A 90 -2.33 6.17 14.86
N ALA A 91 -3.06 5.73 13.85
CA ALA A 91 -4.48 6.04 13.70
C ALA A 91 -5.34 5.23 14.70
N PRO A 92 -6.32 5.87 15.37
CA PRO A 92 -7.22 5.15 16.25
C PRO A 92 -8.11 4.17 15.47
N ALA A 93 -8.42 3.02 16.07
CA ALA A 93 -9.23 1.97 15.45
C ALA A 93 -10.72 2.37 15.34
N TYR A 94 -11.18 3.24 16.22
CA TYR A 94 -12.56 3.74 16.27
C TYR A 94 -12.52 5.23 16.55
N ALA A 95 -13.11 6.04 15.67
CA ALA A 95 -13.41 7.41 16.01
C ALA A 95 -14.79 7.49 16.69
N SER A 96 -14.79 7.72 18.00
CA SER A 96 -16.02 8.05 18.76
C SER A 96 -16.50 9.47 18.52
N ASP A 97 -15.69 10.32 17.88
CA ASP A 97 -16.00 11.73 17.65
C ASP A 97 -16.66 11.97 16.29
N TRP A 98 -17.92 12.38 16.36
CA TRP A 98 -18.75 12.80 15.23
C TRP A 98 -18.18 13.99 14.44
N MET A 99 -17.28 14.77 15.03
CA MET A 99 -16.76 16.01 14.44
C MET A 99 -15.50 15.79 13.58
N PHE A 100 -14.68 14.78 13.89
CA PHE A 100 -13.55 14.35 13.05
C PHE A 100 -13.37 12.84 13.14
N PRO A 101 -14.17 12.04 12.39
CA PRO A 101 -13.96 10.61 12.37
C PRO A 101 -12.68 10.29 11.58
N ILE A 102 -11.55 10.26 12.30
CA ILE A 102 -10.25 9.84 11.78
C ILE A 102 -10.11 8.36 12.07
N ASP A 103 -10.62 7.53 11.17
CA ASP A 103 -10.47 6.07 11.26
C ASP A 103 -9.24 5.61 10.47
N LYS A 104 -8.66 4.47 10.87
CA LYS A 104 -7.54 3.80 10.16
C LYS A 104 -7.76 3.71 8.65
N GLY A 105 -8.98 3.36 8.23
CA GLY A 105 -9.35 3.26 6.82
C GLY A 105 -9.21 4.58 6.04
N ARG A 106 -9.55 5.72 6.67
CA ARG A 106 -9.42 7.03 6.01
C ARG A 106 -7.97 7.46 5.87
N ILE A 107 -7.12 7.20 6.86
CA ILE A 107 -5.69 7.47 6.75
C ILE A 107 -5.05 6.56 5.69
N ALA A 108 -5.40 5.28 5.66
CA ALA A 108 -4.93 4.35 4.63
C ALA A 108 -5.36 4.81 3.22
N PHE A 109 -6.62 5.25 3.06
CA PHE A 109 -7.11 5.78 1.79
C PHE A 109 -6.39 7.09 1.39
N PHE A 110 -6.28 8.04 2.31
CA PHE A 110 -5.61 9.32 2.07
C PHE A 110 -4.13 9.13 1.67
N THR A 111 -3.41 8.29 2.42
CA THR A 111 -2.00 7.99 2.11
C THR A 111 -1.84 7.27 0.77
N ALA A 112 -2.78 6.42 0.38
CA ALA A 112 -2.81 5.79 -0.94
C ALA A 112 -3.06 6.82 -2.06
N VAL A 113 -4.04 7.73 -1.90
CA VAL A 113 -4.32 8.79 -2.89
C VAL A 113 -3.12 9.70 -3.07
N VAL A 114 -2.50 10.16 -1.98
CA VAL A 114 -1.31 11.01 -2.03
C VAL A 114 -0.14 10.25 -2.69
N PHE A 115 0.04 8.97 -2.38
CA PHE A 115 1.05 8.14 -3.04
C PHE A 115 0.86 8.07 -4.56
N VAL A 116 -0.39 7.89 -5.02
CA VAL A 116 -0.74 7.83 -6.44
C VAL A 116 -0.43 9.15 -7.14
N ILE A 117 -0.84 10.28 -6.55
CA ILE A 117 -0.62 11.62 -7.12
C ILE A 117 0.89 11.90 -7.24
N ILE A 118 1.66 11.68 -6.18
CA ILE A 118 3.10 11.95 -6.19
C ILE A 118 3.82 10.99 -7.16
N SER A 119 3.43 9.72 -7.20
CA SER A 119 3.99 8.75 -8.14
C SER A 119 3.77 9.17 -9.60
N LEU A 120 2.56 9.62 -9.94
CA LEU A 120 2.25 10.16 -11.26
C LEU A 120 3.11 11.39 -11.59
N ILE A 121 3.23 12.35 -10.67
CA ILE A 121 4.04 13.56 -10.88
C ILE A 121 5.50 13.19 -11.17
N LEU A 122 6.09 12.26 -10.39
CA LEU A 122 7.47 11.82 -10.58
C LEU A 122 7.67 11.14 -11.94
N ILE A 123 6.75 10.24 -12.32
CA ILE A 123 6.83 9.53 -13.60
C ILE A 123 6.70 10.50 -14.78
N VAL A 124 5.75 11.44 -14.73
CA VAL A 124 5.54 12.43 -15.80
C VAL A 124 6.74 13.37 -15.91
N ARG A 125 7.27 13.87 -14.78
CA ARG A 125 8.44 14.76 -14.78
C ARG A 125 9.66 14.07 -15.39
N GLU A 126 9.95 12.83 -15.00
CA GLU A 126 11.13 12.14 -15.50
C GLU A 126 10.96 11.73 -16.97
N LYS A 127 9.74 11.37 -17.38
CA LYS A 127 9.41 11.13 -18.79
C LYS A 127 9.62 12.38 -19.65
N LEU A 128 9.24 13.56 -19.15
CA LEU A 128 9.47 14.83 -19.85
C LEU A 128 10.95 15.22 -19.89
N ARG A 129 11.69 14.98 -18.80
CA ARG A 129 13.13 15.23 -18.71
C ARG A 129 13.92 14.40 -19.73
N LEU A 130 13.54 13.12 -19.92
CA LEU A 130 14.20 12.21 -20.86
C LEU A 130 13.88 12.46 -22.34
N ARG A 131 12.89 13.31 -22.62
CA ARG A 131 12.51 13.70 -23.98
C ARG A 131 13.20 14.99 -24.44
N LYS A 132 13.75 15.77 -23.51
CA LYS A 132 14.64 16.91 -23.79
C LYS A 132 16.07 16.42 -23.96
#